data_AF-A0A7Y2MYI8-F1
#
_entry.id   AF-A0A7Y2MYI8-F1
#
_cell.length_a   1.000
_cell.length_b   1.000
_cell.length_c   1.000
_cell.angle_alpha   90.00
_cell.angle_beta   90.00
_cell.angle_gamma   90.00
#
_symmetry.space_group_name_H-M   'P 1'
#
loop_
_entity.id
_entity.type
_entity.pdbx_description
1 polymer ?
#
loop_
_entity_poly.entity_id
_entity_poly.type
_entity_poly.pdbx_seq_one_letter_code
_entity_poly.pdbx_strand_id
1 'polypeptide(L)'
;MDSDTHADASRRTLAHRSVVEEYMVQLGTAAERSARTIALFGSLAFLLIGIPVGVITLGAIGIVAPLLIAVFLCVRFEFLVRRARTRIVSQRLCLSCGYTLLRTPVDGEDSGRCPECGRRFWAASYAG
;
A
#
# COMPACT_ATOMS: atom_id res chain seq x y z
N MET A 1 -35.72 71.73 -31.25
CA MET A 1 -34.47 71.86 -30.48
C MET A 1 -33.98 70.48 -29.99
N ASP A 2 -34.51 69.39 -30.57
CA ASP A 2 -34.35 68.04 -30.02
C ASP A 2 -33.29 67.19 -30.76
N SER A 3 -32.84 67.64 -31.94
CA SER A 3 -31.87 66.90 -32.76
C SER A 3 -30.46 66.90 -32.16
N ASP A 4 -30.06 67.98 -31.48
CA ASP A 4 -28.71 68.13 -30.95
C ASP A 4 -28.50 67.29 -29.67
N THR A 5 -29.57 67.15 -28.86
CA THR A 5 -29.57 66.35 -27.63
C THR A 5 -29.37 64.86 -27.90
N HIS A 6 -29.93 64.34 -29.00
CA HIS A 6 -29.78 62.93 -29.40
C HIS A 6 -28.38 62.63 -29.98
N ALA A 7 -27.76 63.59 -30.67
CA ALA A 7 -26.40 63.45 -31.18
C ALA A 7 -25.37 63.43 -30.03
N ASP A 8 -25.55 64.27 -29.02
CA ASP A 8 -24.69 64.30 -27.84
C ASP A 8 -24.84 63.05 -26.95
N ALA A 9 -26.05 62.53 -26.81
CA ALA A 9 -26.28 61.25 -26.13
C ALA A 9 -25.57 60.10 -26.84
N SER A 10 -25.62 60.06 -28.18
CA SER A 10 -24.95 59.03 -28.98
C SER A 10 -23.42 59.14 -28.93
N ARG A 11 -22.86 60.35 -28.84
CA ARG A 11 -21.41 60.54 -28.64
C ARG A 11 -20.93 60.05 -27.29
N ARG A 12 -21.71 60.29 -26.22
CA ARG A 12 -21.37 59.83 -24.87
C ARG A 12 -21.41 58.31 -24.74
N THR A 13 -22.38 57.64 -25.38
CA THR A 13 -22.46 56.18 -25.36
C THR A 13 -21.34 55.53 -26.17
N LEU A 14 -20.96 56.11 -27.32
CA LEU A 14 -19.81 55.64 -28.10
C LEU A 14 -18.48 55.82 -27.33
N ALA A 15 -18.29 56.96 -26.67
CA ALA A 15 -17.11 57.21 -25.84
C ALA A 15 -17.04 56.25 -24.63
N HIS A 16 -18.17 55.95 -23.98
CA HIS A 16 -18.20 54.97 -22.89
C HIS A 16 -17.89 53.56 -23.38
N ARG A 17 -18.39 53.18 -24.57
CA ARG A 17 -18.14 51.87 -25.16
C ARG A 17 -16.67 51.66 -25.50
N SER A 18 -16.00 52.64 -26.11
CA SER A 18 -14.59 52.52 -26.47
C SER A 18 -13.70 52.38 -25.23
N VAL A 19 -14.02 53.09 -24.15
CA VAL A 19 -13.32 52.97 -22.87
C VAL A 19 -13.51 51.57 -22.28
N VAL A 20 -14.74 51.05 -22.24
CA VAL A 20 -15.01 49.70 -21.73
C VAL A 20 -14.30 48.62 -22.56
N GLU A 21 -14.24 48.74 -23.88
CA GLU A 21 -13.51 47.81 -24.75
C GLU A 21 -12.00 47.83 -24.44
N GLU A 22 -11.42 49.00 -24.21
CA GLU A 22 -10.00 49.14 -23.86
C GLU A 22 -9.67 48.55 -22.46
N TYR A 23 -10.55 48.75 -21.48
CA TYR A 23 -10.43 48.14 -20.15
C TYR A 23 -10.53 46.60 -20.20
N MET A 24 -11.44 46.05 -21.00
CA MET A 24 -11.61 44.60 -21.15
C MET A 24 -10.38 43.94 -21.79
N VAL A 25 -9.75 44.59 -22.77
CA VAL A 25 -8.50 44.10 -23.40
C VAL A 25 -7.33 44.14 -22.40
N GLN A 26 -7.22 45.19 -21.59
CA GLN A 26 -6.20 45.26 -20.53
C GLN A 26 -6.42 44.19 -19.46
N LEU A 27 -7.66 43.94 -19.05
CA LEU A 27 -7.98 42.87 -18.10
C LEU A 27 -7.66 41.48 -18.66
N GLY A 28 -7.98 41.22 -19.92
CA GLY A 28 -7.70 39.95 -20.58
C GLY A 28 -6.20 39.65 -20.68
N THR A 29 -5.39 40.65 -21.06
CA THR A 29 -3.93 40.49 -21.18
C THR A 29 -3.23 40.38 -19.82
N ALA A 30 -3.73 41.05 -18.78
CA ALA A 30 -3.25 40.90 -17.41
C ALA A 30 -3.60 39.51 -16.83
N ALA A 31 -4.83 39.04 -17.06
CA ALA A 31 -5.27 37.71 -16.67
C ALA A 31 -4.45 36.62 -17.35
N GLU A 32 -4.16 36.76 -18.65
CA GLU A 32 -3.36 35.79 -19.39
C GLU A 32 -1.91 35.69 -18.88
N ARG A 33 -1.29 36.82 -18.49
CA ARG A 33 0.04 36.82 -17.85
C ARG A 33 0.04 36.14 -16.48
N SER A 34 -1.00 36.37 -15.68
CA SER A 34 -1.15 35.71 -14.37
C SER A 34 -1.40 34.20 -14.50
N ALA A 35 -2.20 33.76 -15.46
CA ALA A 35 -2.45 32.34 -15.72
C ALA A 35 -1.18 31.62 -16.17
N ARG A 36 -0.39 32.23 -17.08
CA ARG A 36 0.90 31.67 -17.53
C ARG A 36 1.90 31.55 -16.40
N THR A 37 1.99 32.55 -15.52
CA THR A 37 2.91 32.50 -14.37
C THR A 37 2.50 31.43 -13.36
N ILE A 38 1.22 31.34 -13.00
CA ILE A 38 0.72 30.30 -12.09
C ILE A 38 0.95 28.89 -12.67
N ALA A 39 0.71 28.70 -13.97
CA ALA A 39 0.95 27.42 -14.64
C ALA A 39 2.45 27.06 -14.64
N LEU A 40 3.34 28.03 -14.87
CA LEU A 40 4.78 27.83 -14.79
C LEU A 40 5.22 27.49 -13.36
N PHE A 41 4.78 28.22 -12.34
CA PHE A 41 5.12 27.90 -10.94
C PHE A 41 4.60 26.53 -10.52
N GLY A 42 3.37 26.16 -10.91
CA GLY A 42 2.79 24.85 -10.60
C GLY A 42 3.58 23.70 -11.24
N SER A 43 3.91 23.82 -12.53
CA SER A 43 4.72 22.82 -13.24
C SER A 43 6.14 22.72 -12.71
N LEU A 44 6.77 23.84 -12.36
CA LEU A 44 8.12 23.90 -11.82
C LEU A 44 8.17 23.31 -10.40
N ALA A 45 7.15 23.57 -9.57
CA ALA A 45 7.02 22.93 -8.25
C ALA A 45 6.83 21.41 -8.35
N PHE A 46 6.01 20.93 -9.30
CA PHE A 46 5.85 19.50 -9.54
C PHE A 46 7.15 18.83 -9.98
N LEU A 47 7.92 19.48 -10.87
CA LEU A 47 9.21 18.98 -11.34
C LEU A 47 10.27 18.95 -10.23
N LEU A 48 10.38 20.03 -9.44
CA LEU A 48 11.42 20.16 -8.42
C LEU A 48 11.13 19.37 -7.14
N ILE A 49 9.86 19.16 -6.80
CA ILE A 49 9.47 18.55 -5.52
C ILE A 49 8.71 17.26 -5.74
N GLY A 50 7.70 17.27 -6.62
CA GLY A 50 6.84 16.12 -6.88
C GLY A 50 7.60 14.91 -7.42
N ILE A 51 8.44 15.10 -8.46
CA ILE A 51 9.22 14.02 -9.06
C ILE A 51 10.23 13.41 -8.09
N PRO A 52 11.13 14.16 -7.41
CA PRO A 52 12.10 13.53 -6.52
C PRO A 52 11.42 12.85 -5.32
N VAL A 53 10.38 13.44 -4.74
CA VAL A 53 9.62 12.79 -3.66
C VAL A 53 8.94 11.52 -4.16
N GLY A 54 8.36 11.54 -5.37
CA GLY A 54 7.75 10.37 -5.99
C GLY A 54 8.76 9.25 -6.25
N VAL A 55 9.94 9.56 -6.77
CA VAL A 55 11.01 8.58 -7.02
C VAL A 55 11.55 8.01 -5.71
N ILE A 56 11.79 8.83 -4.70
CA ILE A 56 12.28 8.39 -3.39
C ILE A 56 11.26 7.47 -2.71
N THR A 57 9.99 7.84 -2.72
CA THR A 57 8.91 7.04 -2.09
C THR A 57 8.69 5.73 -2.84
N LEU A 58 8.60 5.74 -4.17
CA LEU A 58 8.45 4.52 -4.96
C LEU A 58 9.67 3.60 -4.83
N GLY A 59 10.88 4.17 -4.85
CA GLY A 59 12.12 3.42 -4.64
C GLY A 59 12.20 2.81 -3.23
N ALA A 60 11.87 3.58 -2.19
CA ALA A 60 11.82 3.09 -0.82
C ALA A 60 10.77 1.98 -0.67
N ILE A 61 9.57 2.14 -1.22
CA ILE A 61 8.54 1.09 -1.19
C ILE A 61 9.03 -0.15 -1.95
N GLY A 62 9.64 0.03 -3.11
CA GLY A 62 10.18 -1.07 -3.93
C GLY A 62 11.29 -1.88 -3.25
N ILE A 63 11.98 -1.33 -2.25
CA ILE A 63 13.03 -2.03 -1.49
C ILE A 63 12.53 -2.48 -0.12
N VAL A 64 11.85 -1.60 0.61
CA VAL A 64 11.38 -1.87 1.97
C VAL A 64 10.24 -2.87 1.95
N ALA A 65 9.29 -2.79 1.02
CA ALA A 65 8.19 -3.74 0.94
C ALA A 65 8.66 -5.19 0.73
N PRO A 66 9.51 -5.53 -0.26
CA PRO A 66 9.98 -6.90 -0.40
C PRO A 66 10.84 -7.36 0.78
N LEU A 67 11.60 -6.47 1.43
CA LEU A 67 12.33 -6.82 2.66
C LEU A 67 11.36 -7.17 3.80
N LEU A 68 10.31 -6.38 4.02
CA LEU A 68 9.28 -6.67 5.02
C LEU A 68 8.55 -7.98 4.71
N ILE A 69 8.21 -8.22 3.44
CA ILE A 69 7.60 -9.48 3.00
C ILE A 69 8.56 -10.65 3.26
N ALA A 70 9.84 -10.52 2.93
CA ALA A 70 10.84 -11.56 3.18
C ALA A 70 10.95 -11.89 4.67
N VAL A 71 11.07 -10.87 5.53
CA VAL A 71 11.10 -11.04 6.99
C VAL A 71 9.83 -11.73 7.49
N PHE A 72 8.66 -11.29 7.01
CA PHE A 72 7.39 -11.92 7.37
C PHE A 72 7.33 -13.40 6.96
N LEU A 73 7.76 -13.72 5.74
CA LEU A 73 7.84 -15.10 5.26
C LEU A 73 8.83 -15.93 6.07
N CYS A 74 10.01 -15.40 6.43
CA CYS A 74 10.98 -16.08 7.28
C CYS A 74 10.40 -16.41 8.66
N VAL A 75 9.74 -15.45 9.32
CA VAL A 75 9.10 -15.66 10.62
C VAL A 75 7.98 -16.70 10.52
N ARG A 76 7.14 -16.62 9.47
CA ARG A 76 6.08 -17.60 9.22
C ARG A 76 6.64 -18.98 8.94
N PHE A 77 7.71 -19.09 8.17
CA PHE A 77 8.38 -20.35 7.87
C PHE A 77 8.97 -20.96 9.14
N GLU A 78 9.71 -20.19 9.95
CA GLU A 78 10.20 -20.65 11.25
C GLU A 78 9.06 -21.13 12.15
N PHE A 79 7.95 -20.38 12.21
CA PHE A 79 6.80 -20.78 13.00
C PHE A 79 6.19 -22.10 12.48
N LEU A 80 6.05 -22.26 11.16
CA LEU A 80 5.56 -23.49 10.56
C LEU A 80 6.51 -24.66 10.81
N VAL A 81 7.83 -24.46 10.73
CA VAL A 81 8.83 -25.47 11.04
C VAL A 81 8.79 -25.83 12.52
N ARG A 82 8.70 -24.87 13.44
CA ARG A 82 8.55 -25.13 14.88
C ARG A 82 7.25 -25.89 15.15
N ARG A 83 6.16 -25.55 14.47
CA ARG A 83 4.87 -26.24 14.58
C ARG A 83 4.92 -27.66 13.99
N ALA A 84 5.60 -27.85 12.86
CA ALA A 84 5.83 -29.15 12.27
C ALA A 84 6.71 -30.02 13.18
N ARG A 85 7.79 -29.45 13.73
CA ARG A 85 8.70 -30.13 14.65
C ARG A 85 7.98 -30.54 15.94
N THR A 86 7.17 -29.67 16.53
CA THR A 86 6.37 -30.01 17.71
C THR A 86 5.35 -31.10 17.40
N ARG A 87 4.71 -31.09 16.22
CA ARG A 87 3.86 -32.20 15.77
C ARG A 87 4.63 -33.51 15.62
N ILE A 88 5.77 -33.51 14.92
CA ILE A 88 6.61 -34.70 14.73
C ILE A 88 7.14 -35.23 16.07
N VAL A 89 7.54 -34.33 16.97
CA VAL A 89 8.02 -34.71 18.32
C VAL A 89 6.85 -35.27 19.14
N SER A 90 5.68 -34.64 19.13
CA SER A 90 4.48 -35.19 19.79
C SER A 90 4.03 -36.53 19.18
N GLN A 91 4.28 -36.73 17.89
CA GLN A 91 4.01 -37.99 17.21
C GLN A 91 5.02 -39.09 17.56
N ARG A 92 6.04 -38.81 18.36
CA ARG A 92 7.06 -39.81 18.73
C ARG A 92 7.15 -40.02 20.23
N LEU A 93 6.26 -39.39 21.00
CA LEU A 93 6.25 -39.44 22.45
C LEU A 93 4.93 -40.04 22.94
N CYS A 94 5.00 -40.82 24.01
CA CYS A 94 3.81 -41.27 24.72
C CYS A 94 3.13 -40.04 25.36
N LEU A 95 1.86 -39.78 25.00
CA LEU A 95 1.07 -38.64 25.48
C LEU A 95 0.87 -38.60 27.00
N SER A 96 1.13 -39.70 27.72
CA SER A 96 0.95 -39.77 29.18
C SER A 96 2.24 -39.61 29.98
N CYS A 97 3.34 -40.24 29.56
CA CYS A 97 4.59 -40.20 30.32
C CYS A 97 5.75 -39.51 29.59
N GLY A 98 5.58 -39.11 28.32
CA GLY A 98 6.63 -38.47 27.52
C GLY A 98 7.74 -39.41 27.04
N TYR A 99 7.57 -40.73 27.16
CA TYR A 99 8.57 -41.71 26.68
C TYR A 99 8.61 -41.77 25.14
N THR A 100 9.80 -41.93 24.57
CA THR A 100 10.01 -41.97 23.11
C THR A 100 9.63 -43.32 22.50
N LEU A 101 8.63 -43.33 21.61
CA LEU A 101 8.06 -44.55 21.02
C LEU A 101 8.76 -45.04 19.73
N LEU A 102 9.89 -44.43 19.33
CA LEU A 102 10.59 -44.70 18.05
C LEU A 102 11.05 -46.15 17.82
N ARG A 103 11.23 -46.94 18.88
CA ARG A 103 11.77 -48.31 18.82
C ARG A 103 10.88 -49.31 19.54
N THR A 104 9.66 -48.92 19.90
CA THR A 104 8.78 -49.79 20.65
C THR A 104 8.20 -50.83 19.69
N PRO A 105 8.30 -52.13 20.00
CA PRO A 105 7.70 -53.17 19.15
C PRO A 105 6.19 -52.96 19.09
N VAL A 106 5.64 -53.10 17.88
CA VAL A 106 4.20 -52.99 17.60
C VAL A 106 3.64 -54.41 17.56
N ASP A 107 2.57 -54.67 18.31
CA ASP A 107 1.99 -55.99 18.44
C ASP A 107 1.02 -56.24 17.27
N GLY A 108 1.52 -56.57 16.08
CA GLY A 108 0.76 -57.15 14.94
C GLY A 108 -0.41 -56.36 14.31
N GLU A 109 -1.01 -55.40 15.01
CA GLU A 109 -2.24 -54.67 14.67
C GLU A 109 -2.08 -53.16 14.91
N ASP A 110 -0.95 -52.59 14.50
CA ASP A 110 -0.67 -51.14 14.57
C ASP A 110 -0.91 -50.51 15.95
N SER A 111 -0.83 -51.31 17.01
CA SER A 111 -0.91 -50.84 18.40
C SER A 111 0.21 -51.47 19.21
N GLY A 112 0.77 -50.69 20.14
CA GLY A 112 1.85 -51.12 21.02
C GLY A 112 1.59 -50.68 22.45
N ARG A 113 2.40 -51.18 23.39
CA ARG A 113 2.40 -50.71 24.78
C ARG A 113 3.65 -49.92 25.09
N CYS A 114 3.47 -48.79 25.77
CA CYS A 114 4.60 -48.01 26.27
C CYS A 114 5.35 -48.83 27.34
N PRO A 115 6.68 -49.00 27.26
CA PRO A 115 7.43 -49.81 28.21
C PRO A 115 7.50 -49.18 29.61
N GLU A 116 7.36 -47.86 29.72
CA GLU A 116 7.41 -47.15 31.02
C GLU A 116 6.06 -47.18 31.76
N CYS A 117 4.96 -46.87 31.06
CA CYS A 117 3.65 -46.68 31.71
C CYS A 117 2.61 -47.76 31.35
N GLY A 118 2.94 -48.70 30.47
CA GLY A 118 2.06 -49.81 30.07
C GLY A 118 0.83 -49.40 29.26
N ARG A 119 0.61 -48.10 28.99
CA ARG A 119 -0.54 -47.63 28.20
C ARG A 119 -0.43 -48.08 26.75
N ARG A 120 -1.58 -48.44 26.18
CA ARG A 120 -1.72 -48.74 24.75
C ARG A 120 -1.63 -47.46 23.93
N PHE A 121 -0.94 -47.54 22.82
CA PHE A 121 -0.83 -46.46 21.83
C PHE A 121 -1.04 -47.05 20.43
N TRP A 122 -1.59 -46.26 19.51
CA TRP A 122 -1.88 -46.68 18.14
C TRP A 122 -0.84 -46.08 17.19
N ALA A 123 -0.04 -46.92 16.54
CA ALA A 123 0.99 -46.55 15.56
C ALA A 123 0.42 -45.68 14.42
N ALA A 124 -0.83 -45.89 14.01
CA ALA A 124 -1.52 -45.04 13.04
C ALA A 124 -1.63 -43.56 13.47
N SER A 125 -1.66 -43.26 14.77
CA SER A 125 -1.65 -41.88 15.29
C SER A 125 -0.27 -41.21 15.18
N TYR A 126 0.76 -42.00 14.87
CA TYR A 126 2.18 -41.63 14.91
C TYR A 126 2.89 -41.83 13.55
N ALA A 127 2.23 -42.47 12.58
CA ALA A 127 2.59 -42.50 11.18
C ALA A 127 2.13 -41.21 10.49
N GLY A 128 2.90 -40.13 10.68
CA GLY A 128 2.76 -38.87 9.94
C GLY A 128 3.61 -38.88 8.67
#